data_AF-R9IUR7-F1
#
_entry.id   AF-R9IUR7-F1
#
_cell.length_a   1.000
_cell.length_b   1.000
_cell.length_c   1.000
_cell.angle_alpha   90.00
_cell.angle_beta   90.00
_cell.angle_gamma   90.00
#
_symmetry.space_group_name_H-M   'P 1'
#
loop_
_entity.id
_entity.type
_entity.pdbx_description
1 polymer ?
#
loop_
_entity_poly.entity_id
_entity_poly.type
_entity_poly.pdbx_seq_one_letter_code
_entity_poly.pdbx_strand_id
1 'polypeptide(L)'
;MKRLDVVIVGAGAAGIACGRRLLSKGKCNFMIYEKGHSYKERYCPVDYGKECGKCGGSCNVISGFGGCIHYGDSVKLSVYPSGKRLYQLLGKEAYDSCQEFAEKFFLEMSS
;
A
#
# COMPACT_ATOMS: atom_id res chain seq x y z
N MET A 1 -21.25 -13.49 12.53
CA MET A 1 -20.08 -12.68 12.09
C MET A 1 -18.91 -12.95 13.02
N LYS A 2 -17.71 -13.22 12.50
CA LYS A 2 -16.50 -13.27 13.33
C LYS A 2 -16.15 -11.85 13.77
N ARG A 3 -15.89 -11.66 15.07
CA ARG A 3 -15.49 -10.36 15.62
C ARG A 3 -14.02 -10.13 15.23
N LEU A 4 -13.71 -9.01 14.59
CA LEU A 4 -12.33 -8.61 14.29
C LEU A 4 -11.84 -7.69 15.40
N ASP A 5 -10.58 -7.84 15.81
CA ASP A 5 -9.96 -6.95 16.80
C ASP A 5 -9.39 -5.69 16.14
N VAL A 6 -8.95 -5.81 14.89
CA VAL A 6 -8.36 -4.71 14.10
C VAL A 6 -8.81 -4.80 12.65
N VAL A 7 -9.13 -3.64 12.06
CA VAL A 7 -9.36 -3.49 10.62
C VAL A 7 -8.30 -2.56 10.06
N ILE A 8 -7.61 -2.99 9.01
CA ILE A 8 -6.61 -2.21 8.29
C ILE A 8 -7.22 -1.84 6.93
N VAL A 9 -7.21 -0.56 6.59
CA VAL A 9 -7.72 -0.07 5.29
C VAL A 9 -6.53 0.34 4.42
N GLY A 10 -6.42 -0.30 3.27
CA GLY A 10 -5.31 -0.20 2.33
C GLY A 10 -4.34 -1.36 2.44
N ALA A 11 -4.19 -2.15 1.37
CA ALA A 11 -3.16 -3.20 1.25
C ALA A 11 -1.89 -2.70 0.57
N GLY A 12 -1.54 -1.43 0.82
CA GLY A 12 -0.25 -0.85 0.45
C GLY A 12 0.87 -1.25 1.43
N ALA A 13 2.05 -0.69 1.18
CA ALA A 13 3.26 -0.89 1.97
C ALA A 13 3.02 -0.85 3.51
N ALA A 14 2.45 0.27 3.98
CA ALA A 14 2.16 0.48 5.41
C ALA A 14 1.12 -0.51 5.98
N GLY A 15 0.06 -0.83 5.22
CA GLY A 15 -0.99 -1.75 5.67
C GLY A 15 -0.50 -3.19 5.79
N ILE A 16 0.30 -3.65 4.82
CA ILE A 16 0.96 -4.96 4.85
C ILE A 16 1.94 -5.03 6.02
N ALA A 17 2.76 -3.99 6.23
CA ALA A 17 3.69 -3.92 7.36
C ALA A 17 2.96 -3.98 8.70
N CYS A 18 1.86 -3.24 8.84
CA CYS A 18 1.01 -3.28 10.02
C CYS A 18 0.47 -4.69 10.29
N GLY A 19 -0.12 -5.36 9.30
CA GLY A 19 -0.62 -6.72 9.43
C GLY A 19 0.47 -7.71 9.85
N ARG A 20 1.65 -7.65 9.24
CA ARG A 20 2.79 -8.49 9.62
C ARG A 20 3.30 -8.19 11.04
N ARG A 21 3.27 -6.93 11.47
CA ARG A 21 3.61 -6.54 12.85
C ARG A 21 2.59 -7.06 13.87
N LEU A 22 1.30 -7.13 13.51
CA LEU A 22 0.28 -7.76 14.34
C LEU A 22 0.55 -9.26 14.47
N LEU A 23 0.84 -9.94 13.36
CA LEU A 23 1.20 -11.37 13.36
C LEU A 23 2.43 -11.65 14.23
N SER A 24 3.49 -10.84 14.15
CA SER A 24 4.69 -11.03 14.97
C SER A 24 4.47 -10.77 16.46
N LYS A 25 3.36 -10.11 16.82
CA LYS A 25 2.90 -9.94 18.21
C LYS A 25 1.85 -10.98 18.63
N GLY A 26 1.62 -12.03 17.82
CA GLY A 26 0.63 -13.08 18.09
C GLY A 26 -0.83 -12.65 17.88
N LYS A 27 -1.08 -11.51 17.21
CA LYS A 27 -2.43 -11.04 16.90
C LYS A 27 -2.83 -11.46 15.49
N CYS A 28 -3.70 -12.46 15.39
CA CYS A 28 -4.12 -13.03 14.10
C CYS A 28 -5.54 -12.66 13.66
N ASN A 29 -6.31 -11.99 14.53
CA ASN A 29 -7.70 -11.66 14.29
C ASN A 29 -7.87 -10.24 13.75
N PHE A 30 -7.32 -10.01 12.56
CA PHE A 30 -7.44 -8.75 11.84
C PHE A 30 -7.74 -9.01 10.37
N MET A 31 -8.21 -7.99 9.67
CA MET A 31 -8.42 -8.04 8.23
C MET A 31 -7.90 -6.78 7.55
N ILE A 32 -7.37 -6.96 6.34
CA ILE A 32 -6.93 -5.87 5.47
C ILE A 32 -7.94 -5.73 4.34
N TYR A 33 -8.53 -4.55 4.18
CA TYR A 33 -9.39 -4.22 3.04
C TYR A 33 -8.64 -3.35 2.06
N GLU A 34 -8.73 -3.69 0.78
CA GLU A 34 -8.17 -2.91 -0.32
C GLU A 34 -9.25 -2.67 -1.36
N LYS A 35 -9.32 -1.44 -1.88
CA LYS A 35 -10.31 -1.06 -2.89
C LYS A 35 -9.94 -1.53 -4.29
N GLY A 36 -8.64 -1.66 -4.57
CA GLY A 36 -8.13 -2.11 -5.85
C GLY A 36 -8.06 -3.62 -5.96
N HIS A 37 -7.35 -4.08 -7.00
CA HIS A 37 -7.30 -5.50 -7.35
C HIS A 37 -6.21 -6.28 -6.59
N SER A 38 -6.39 -7.60 -6.56
CA SER A 38 -5.36 -8.55 -6.16
C SER A 38 -4.16 -8.47 -7.11
N TYR A 39 -2.99 -8.94 -6.68
CA TYR A 39 -1.78 -8.88 -7.52
C TYR A 39 -1.97 -9.47 -8.92
N LYS A 40 -2.62 -10.64 -9.02
CA LYS A 40 -2.82 -11.35 -10.29
C LYS A 40 -3.79 -10.64 -11.25
N GLU A 41 -4.68 -9.81 -10.71
CA GLU A 41 -5.74 -9.14 -11.47
C GLU A 41 -5.43 -7.65 -11.67
N ARG A 42 -4.29 -7.19 -11.16
CA ARG A 42 -3.88 -5.78 -11.21
C ARG A 42 -3.13 -5.46 -12.51
N TYR A 43 -3.81 -5.62 -13.64
CA TYR A 43 -3.26 -5.27 -14.95
C TYR A 43 -3.35 -3.77 -15.22
N CYS A 44 -2.25 -3.13 -15.65
CA CYS A 44 -2.27 -1.78 -16.19
C CYS A 44 -1.47 -1.70 -17.50
N PRO A 45 -2.04 -1.20 -18.62
CA PRO A 45 -1.29 -1.02 -19.87
C PRO A 45 -0.04 -0.15 -19.73
N VAL A 46 -0.07 0.84 -18.82
CA VAL A 46 1.06 1.74 -18.52
C VAL A 46 2.28 0.97 -18.04
N ASP A 47 2.08 -0.15 -17.36
CA ASP A 47 3.16 -1.00 -16.84
C ASP A 47 3.92 -1.69 -17.98
N TYR A 48 3.32 -1.73 -19.18
CA TYR A 48 3.89 -2.29 -20.39
C TYR A 48 4.20 -1.21 -21.45
N GLY A 49 4.39 0.04 -21.02
CA GLY A 49 4.73 1.17 -21.90
C GLY A 49 3.61 1.63 -22.84
N LYS A 50 2.36 1.26 -22.56
CA LYS A 50 1.19 1.66 -23.35
C LYS A 50 0.47 2.85 -22.72
N GLU A 51 -0.43 3.46 -23.48
CA GLU A 51 -1.23 4.59 -23.01
C GLU A 51 -2.16 4.22 -21.85
N CYS A 52 -2.43 5.21 -21.00
CA CYS A 52 -3.34 5.05 -19.87
C CYS A 52 -4.79 4.90 -20.37
N GLY A 53 -5.41 3.77 -20.05
CA GLY A 53 -6.82 3.49 -20.36
C GLY A 53 -7.85 4.21 -19.49
N LYS A 54 -7.43 5.17 -18.63
CA LYS A 54 -8.30 5.97 -17.74
C LYS A 54 -9.30 5.13 -16.95
N CYS A 55 -8.80 4.37 -15.97
CA CYS A 55 -9.61 3.52 -15.09
C CYS A 55 -10.87 4.27 -14.60
N GLY A 56 -12.07 3.72 -14.82
CA GLY A 56 -13.35 4.30 -14.37
C GLY A 56 -13.62 4.16 -12.86
N GLY A 57 -12.57 4.06 -12.04
CA GLY A 57 -12.63 3.72 -10.63
C GLY A 57 -11.26 3.84 -9.96
N SER A 58 -10.82 2.81 -9.24
CA SER A 58 -9.47 2.78 -8.66
C SER A 58 -8.40 2.63 -9.75
N CYS A 59 -7.38 3.48 -9.74
CA CYS A 59 -6.26 3.40 -10.66
C CYS A 59 -5.34 2.22 -10.31
N ASN A 60 -5.10 1.32 -11.28
CA ASN A 60 -4.28 0.11 -11.08
C ASN A 60 -2.80 0.43 -10.84
N VAL A 61 -2.32 1.63 -11.16
CA VAL A 61 -0.94 2.05 -10.84
C VAL A 61 -0.74 2.29 -9.34
N ILE A 62 -1.76 2.77 -8.63
CA ILE A 62 -1.62 3.24 -7.24
C ILE A 62 -2.53 2.51 -6.24
N SER A 63 -3.51 1.75 -6.71
CA SER A 63 -4.49 1.01 -5.88
C SER A 63 -4.43 -0.49 -6.17
N GLY A 64 -4.68 -1.30 -5.14
CA GLY A 64 -4.52 -2.75 -5.18
C GLY A 64 -3.42 -3.24 -4.23
N PHE A 65 -3.21 -4.55 -4.19
CA PHE A 65 -2.17 -5.16 -3.34
C PHE A 65 -0.79 -4.56 -3.67
N GLY A 66 -0.07 -4.09 -2.65
CA GLY A 66 1.20 -3.37 -2.77
C GLY A 66 1.08 -1.84 -2.90
N GLY A 67 -0.11 -1.31 -3.18
CA GLY A 67 -0.32 0.14 -3.35
C GLY A 67 0.54 0.71 -4.49
N CYS A 68 1.13 1.89 -4.32
CA CYS A 68 2.03 2.50 -5.33
C CYS A 68 3.35 1.74 -5.56
N ILE A 69 3.68 0.78 -4.68
CA ILE A 69 4.82 -0.11 -4.83
C ILE A 69 4.30 -1.39 -5.48
N HIS A 70 4.29 -1.42 -6.82
CA HIS A 70 4.03 -2.64 -7.58
C HIS A 70 5.35 -3.40 -7.72
N TYR A 71 5.40 -4.67 -7.28
CA TYR A 71 6.59 -5.52 -7.44
C TYR A 71 6.82 -5.78 -8.94
N GLY A 72 7.86 -5.17 -9.52
CA GLY A 72 8.15 -5.31 -10.94
C GLY A 72 9.21 -4.33 -11.41
N ASP A 73 8.93 -3.02 -11.41
CA ASP A 73 9.82 -2.03 -12.04
C ASP A 73 9.67 -0.63 -11.43
N SER A 74 10.26 -0.40 -10.26
CA SER A 74 10.31 0.89 -9.53
C SER A 74 9.03 1.35 -8.83
N VAL A 75 9.20 2.13 -7.76
CA VAL A 75 8.10 2.82 -7.07
C VAL A 75 7.49 3.81 -8.04
N LYS A 76 6.20 3.61 -8.38
CA LYS A 76 5.47 4.57 -9.21
C LYS A 76 5.04 5.74 -8.33
N LEU A 77 6.02 6.61 -8.07
CA LEU A 77 5.83 7.84 -7.34
C LEU A 77 4.84 8.69 -8.12
N SER A 78 3.77 9.06 -7.44
CA SER A 78 2.86 10.07 -7.96
C SER A 78 3.64 11.40 -7.99
N VAL A 79 3.76 12.02 -9.16
CA VAL A 79 4.42 13.34 -9.28
C VAL A 79 3.74 14.36 -8.37
N TYR A 80 4.56 15.26 -7.81
CA TYR A 80 4.10 16.37 -6.98
C TYR A 80 2.90 17.08 -7.61
N PRO A 81 1.83 17.39 -6.85
CA PRO A 81 1.68 17.31 -5.39
C PRO A 81 1.03 16.00 -4.87
N SER A 82 0.93 14.98 -5.72
CA SER A 82 0.24 13.73 -5.40
C SER A 82 0.92 12.97 -4.25
N GLY A 83 0.16 12.23 -3.44
CA GLY A 83 0.69 11.44 -2.32
C GLY A 83 0.84 12.18 -0.99
N LYS A 84 0.58 13.50 -0.92
CA LYS A 84 0.68 14.29 0.33
C LYS A 84 -0.47 14.08 1.32
N ARG A 85 -1.47 13.25 1.02
CA ARG A 85 -2.68 13.16 1.86
C ARG A 85 -2.37 12.67 3.27
N LEU A 86 -1.46 11.71 3.42
CA LEU A 86 -1.05 11.21 4.74
C LEU A 86 -0.28 12.30 5.51
N TYR A 87 0.66 12.98 4.85
CA TYR A 87 1.37 14.13 5.41
C TYR A 87 0.42 15.26 5.84
N GLN A 88 -0.59 15.59 5.03
CA GLN A 88 -1.60 16.59 5.35
C GLN A 88 -2.48 16.20 6.55
N LEU A 89 -2.71 14.91 6.77
CA LEU A 89 -3.52 14.41 7.86
C LEU A 89 -2.74 14.30 9.18
N LEU A 90 -1.48 13.88 9.10
CA LEU A 90 -0.68 13.53 10.28
C LEU A 90 0.33 14.61 10.69
N GLY A 91 0.65 15.55 9.80
CA GLY A 91 1.79 16.45 9.98
C GLY A 91 3.12 15.76 9.67
N LYS A 92 4.22 16.53 9.72
CA LYS A 92 5.54 16.10 9.28
C LYS A 92 6.12 14.98 10.14
N GLU A 93 6.18 15.13 11.47
CA GLU A 93 6.89 14.17 12.32
C GLU A 93 6.27 12.77 12.26
N ALA A 94 4.94 12.70 12.37
CA ALA A 94 4.22 11.43 12.32
C ALA A 94 4.30 10.77 10.94
N TYR A 95 4.27 11.57 9.86
CA TYR A 95 4.45 11.07 8.50
C TYR A 95 5.85 10.46 8.30
N ASP A 96 6.92 11.18 8.68
CA ASP A 96 8.30 10.74 8.51
C ASP A 96 8.55 9.44 9.31
N SER A 97 8.09 9.39 10.57
CA SER A 97 8.20 8.18 11.39
C SER A 97 7.48 6.97 10.79
N CYS A 98 6.32 7.19 10.17
CA CYS A 98 5.58 6.12 9.49
C CYS A 98 6.32 5.64 8.22
N GLN A 99 6.97 6.54 7.49
CA GLN A 99 7.79 6.20 6.32
C GLN A 99 9.02 5.38 6.73
N GLU A 100 9.79 5.85 7.71
CA GLU A 100 10.97 5.13 8.21
C GLU A 100 10.62 3.71 8.70
N PHE A 101 9.50 3.58 9.42
CA PHE A 101 9.02 2.26 9.85
C PHE A 101 8.69 1.35 8.66
N ALA A 102 8.03 1.88 7.64
CA ALA A 102 7.69 1.11 6.44
C ALA A 102 8.95 0.72 5.65
N GLU A 103 9.87 1.66 5.40
CA GLU A 103 11.11 1.41 4.67
C GLU A 103 11.97 0.35 5.33
N LYS A 104 12.21 0.47 6.64
CA LYS A 104 12.98 -0.52 7.40
C LYS A 104 12.36 -1.91 7.30
N PHE A 105 11.05 -1.99 7.39
CA PHE A 105 10.32 -3.25 7.25
C PHE A 105 10.50 -3.90 5.87
N PHE A 106 10.48 -3.12 4.78
CA PHE A 106 10.71 -3.67 3.43
C PHE A 106 12.15 -4.08 3.21
N LEU A 107 13.12 -3.35 3.76
CA LEU A 107 14.54 -3.71 3.70
C LEU A 107 14.80 -5.04 4.43
N GLU A 108 14.21 -5.25 5.60
CA GLU A 108 14.30 -6.51 6.35
C GLU A 108 13.66 -7.70 5.61
N MET A 109 12.73 -7.48 4.68
CA MET A 109 12.12 -8.54 3.87
C MET A 109 12.93 -8.90 2.62
N SER A 110 13.87 -8.04 2.21
CA SER A 110 14.73 -8.26 1.03
C SER A 110 16.05 -8.97 1.35
N SER A 111 16.33 -9.24 2.62
CA SER A 111 17.49 -10.00 3.14
C SER A 111 17.08 -11.38 3.64
#